data_AF-A0A3D3KPL9-F1
#
_entry.id   AF-A0A3D3KPL9-F1
#
_cell.length_a   1.000
_cell.length_b   1.000
_cell.length_c   1.000
_cell.angle_alpha   90.00
_cell.angle_beta   90.00
_cell.angle_gamma   90.00
#
_symmetry.space_group_name_H-M   'P 1'
#
loop_
_entity.id
_entity.type
_entity.pdbx_description
1 polymer ?
#
loop_
_entity_poly.entity_id
_entity_poly.type
_entity_poly.pdbx_seq_one_letter_code
_entity_poly.pdbx_strand_id
1 'polypeptide(L)'
;MNGFDTITLVKEPRHTAKRVYTVSEVTQKVKDSVEREFCGVWIGGEASNIRRPDSGHVYMTLKDEGAQLQAVMFRAAASKIPFSLKDGMQVIAFGSISVYPPRGQYQLIIEVVEPR
;
A
#
# COMPACT_ATOMS: atom_id res chain seq x y z
N MET A 1 -13.61 -47.71 54.66
CA MET A 1 -12.23 -47.21 54.83
C MET A 1 -11.67 -46.96 53.44
N ASN A 2 -11.44 -45.68 53.15
CA ASN A 2 -10.41 -45.06 52.31
C ASN A 2 -10.04 -45.66 50.95
N GLY A 3 -9.99 -44.79 49.93
CA GLY A 3 -8.84 -44.81 49.03
C GLY A 3 -8.99 -44.20 47.66
N PHE A 4 -9.15 -42.88 47.59
CA PHE A 4 -8.58 -41.96 46.57
C PHE A 4 -8.75 -42.26 45.07
N ASP A 5 -9.67 -41.50 44.48
CA ASP A 5 -9.48 -40.66 43.29
C ASP A 5 -8.29 -40.97 42.37
N THR A 6 -8.59 -41.41 41.15
CA THR A 6 -7.77 -41.05 39.99
C THR A 6 -8.68 -40.41 38.96
N ILE A 7 -8.81 -39.08 39.09
CA ILE A 7 -9.56 -38.21 38.19
C ILE A 7 -8.89 -38.26 36.81
N THR A 8 -9.70 -38.59 35.81
CA THR A 8 -9.46 -38.42 34.38
C THR A 8 -8.85 -37.05 34.09
N LEU A 9 -7.59 -37.01 33.63
CA LEU A 9 -7.01 -35.82 33.01
C LEU A 9 -7.64 -35.61 31.62
N VAL A 10 -8.87 -35.08 31.61
CA VAL A 10 -9.43 -34.47 30.42
C VAL A 10 -8.56 -33.24 30.12
N LYS A 11 -7.84 -33.29 29.00
CA LYS A 11 -7.00 -32.22 28.51
C LYS A 11 -7.91 -31.04 28.14
N GLU A 12 -8.10 -30.11 29.08
CA GLU A 12 -8.82 -28.85 28.89
C GLU A 12 -8.42 -28.21 27.54
N PRO A 13 -9.37 -27.80 26.69
CA PRO A 13 -9.03 -27.07 25.48
C PRO A 13 -8.37 -25.77 25.90
N ARG A 14 -7.08 -25.59 25.57
CA ARG A 14 -6.38 -24.32 25.73
C ARG A 14 -7.21 -23.25 25.02
N HIS A 15 -7.88 -22.41 25.79
CA HIS A 15 -8.56 -21.24 25.29
C HIS A 15 -7.46 -20.30 24.75
N THR A 16 -7.11 -20.44 23.46
CA THR A 16 -6.23 -19.48 22.80
C THR A 16 -6.98 -18.16 22.80
N ALA A 17 -6.62 -17.26 23.73
CA ALA A 17 -7.23 -15.95 23.82
C ALA A 17 -7.21 -15.32 22.41
N LYS A 18 -8.40 -14.99 21.89
CA LYS A 18 -8.56 -14.36 20.58
C LYS A 18 -7.80 -13.04 20.61
N ARG A 19 -6.68 -12.95 19.89
CA ARG A 19 -5.96 -11.68 19.73
C ARG A 19 -6.83 -10.72 18.92
N VAL A 20 -7.20 -9.60 19.51
CA VAL A 20 -7.92 -8.51 18.84
C VAL A 20 -6.90 -7.44 18.45
N TYR A 21 -6.85 -7.10 17.16
CA TYR A 21 -6.02 -6.00 16.66
C TYR A 21 -6.85 -4.72 16.60
N THR A 22 -6.23 -3.59 16.90
CA THR A 22 -6.75 -2.27 16.54
C THR A 22 -6.64 -2.05 15.03
N VAL A 23 -7.46 -1.12 14.51
CA VAL A 23 -7.41 -0.73 13.08
C VAL A 23 -6.01 -0.24 12.70
N SER A 24 -5.37 0.58 13.55
CA SER A 24 -4.03 1.09 13.31
C SER A 24 -2.97 0.00 13.25
N GLU A 25 -3.06 -1.03 14.11
CA GLU A 25 -2.13 -2.17 14.06
C GLU A 25 -2.27 -2.96 12.75
N VAL A 26 -3.50 -3.19 12.28
CA VAL A 26 -3.71 -3.87 11.00
C VAL A 26 -3.17 -3.02 9.85
N THR A 27 -3.48 -1.72 9.82
CA THR A 27 -2.99 -0.81 8.78
C THR A 27 -1.47 -0.72 8.75
N GLN A 28 -0.81 -0.66 9.92
CA GLN A 28 0.65 -0.66 9.99
C GLN A 28 1.23 -1.97 9.46
N LYS A 29 0.64 -3.11 9.82
CA LYS A 29 1.08 -4.41 9.28
C LYS A 29 0.91 -4.53 7.77
N VAL A 30 -0.20 -4.02 7.22
CA VAL A 30 -0.43 -3.97 5.77
C VAL A 30 0.62 -3.07 5.11
N LYS A 31 0.87 -1.89 5.68
CA LYS A 31 1.92 -0.97 5.22
C LYS A 31 3.28 -1.66 5.16
N ASP A 32 3.72 -2.27 6.26
CA ASP A 32 5.02 -2.93 6.36
C ASP A 32 5.15 -4.09 5.36
N SER A 33 4.06 -4.83 5.11
CA SER A 33 4.05 -5.94 4.16
C SER A 33 4.14 -5.45 2.72
N VAL A 34 3.36 -4.42 2.37
CA VAL A 34 3.31 -3.88 1.01
C VAL A 34 4.60 -3.14 0.67
N GLU A 35 5.14 -2.34 1.59
CA GLU A 35 6.40 -1.63 1.39
C GLU A 35 7.58 -2.58 1.23
N ARG A 36 7.56 -3.74 1.91
CA ARG A 36 8.59 -4.76 1.75
C ARG A 36 8.54 -5.43 0.37
N GLU A 37 7.34 -5.77 -0.10
CA GLU A 37 7.16 -6.47 -1.37
C GLU A 37 7.39 -5.55 -2.57
N PHE A 38 6.92 -4.30 -2.49
CA PHE A 38 6.90 -3.37 -3.61
C PHE A 38 7.80 -2.15 -3.36
N CYS A 39 9.02 -2.42 -2.90
CA CYS A 39 10.10 -1.44 -2.84
C CYS A 39 10.81 -1.38 -4.20
N GLY A 40 10.71 -0.25 -4.91
CA GLY A 40 11.39 -0.06 -6.20
C GLY A 40 10.83 -0.93 -7.34
N VAL A 41 9.61 -0.63 -7.77
CA VAL A 41 8.90 -1.37 -8.83
C VAL A 41 8.59 -0.49 -10.03
N TRP A 42 8.55 -1.11 -11.21
CA TRP A 42 8.09 -0.49 -12.45
C TRP A 42 6.63 -0.87 -12.71
N ILE A 43 5.79 0.12 -12.98
CA ILE A 43 4.35 -0.06 -13.21
C ILE A 43 3.98 0.67 -14.50
N GLY A 44 3.38 -0.06 -15.44
CA GLY A 44 2.82 0.49 -16.65
C GLY A 44 1.31 0.74 -16.51
N GLY A 45 0.82 1.84 -17.07
CA GLY A 45 -0.62 2.12 -17.11
C GLY A 45 -0.95 3.47 -17.70
N GLU A 46 -2.26 3.73 -17.83
CA GLU A 46 -2.76 5.03 -18.26
C GLU A 46 -2.78 6.00 -17.08
N ALA A 47 -2.15 7.15 -17.27
CA ALA A 47 -2.23 8.31 -16.39
C ALA A 47 -3.61 8.98 -16.49
N SER A 48 -4.27 9.19 -15.35
CA SER A 48 -5.56 9.88 -15.28
C SER A 48 -5.72 10.70 -14.00
N ASN A 49 -6.74 11.55 -13.94
CA ASN A 49 -7.05 12.40 -12.80
C ASN A 49 -5.86 13.23 -12.30
N ILE A 50 -5.02 13.72 -13.20
CA ILE A 50 -3.79 14.44 -12.83
C ILE A 50 -4.13 15.78 -12.16
N ARG A 51 -3.53 16.04 -10.99
CA ARG A 51 -3.67 17.27 -10.22
C ARG A 51 -2.30 17.83 -9.86
N ARG A 52 -2.15 19.16 -9.96
CA ARG A 52 -0.91 19.88 -9.69
C ARG A 52 -1.15 21.08 -8.77
N PRO A 53 -1.24 20.88 -7.44
CA PRO A 53 -1.35 21.98 -6.49
C PRO A 53 -0.07 22.82 -6.42
N ASP A 54 -0.16 24.01 -5.83
CA ASP A 54 0.96 24.97 -5.72
C ASP A 54 2.20 24.44 -4.96
N SER A 55 2.02 23.37 -4.16
CA SER A 55 3.14 22.60 -3.56
C SER A 55 4.16 22.10 -4.59
N GLY A 56 3.76 21.96 -5.85
CA GLY A 56 4.57 21.37 -6.92
C GLY A 56 4.57 19.84 -6.93
N HIS A 57 3.78 19.19 -6.07
CA HIS A 57 3.51 17.75 -6.15
C HIS A 57 2.54 17.47 -7.30
N VAL A 58 2.69 16.30 -7.92
CA VAL A 58 1.76 15.79 -8.92
C VAL A 58 1.04 14.59 -8.31
N TYR A 59 -0.28 14.66 -8.28
CA TYR A 59 -1.13 13.52 -7.91
C TYR A 59 -1.79 13.00 -9.17
N MET A 60 -1.92 11.68 -9.29
CA MET A 60 -2.55 11.05 -10.44
C MET A 60 -3.07 9.67 -10.06
N THR A 61 -3.87 9.08 -10.94
CA THR A 61 -4.26 7.68 -10.89
C THR A 61 -3.61 6.96 -12.07
N LEU A 62 -2.87 5.89 -11.80
CA LEU A 62 -2.46 4.92 -12.82
C LEU A 62 -3.52 3.83 -12.89
N LYS A 63 -3.96 3.47 -14.10
CA LYS A 63 -4.98 2.44 -14.30
C LYS A 63 -4.66 1.54 -15.49
N ASP A 64 -5.21 0.35 -15.45
CA ASP A 64 -5.34 -0.59 -16.56
C ASP A 64 -6.81 -1.04 -16.69
N GLU A 65 -7.07 -2.14 -17.40
CA GLU A 65 -8.42 -2.65 -17.62
C GLU A 65 -9.10 -3.19 -16.35
N GLY A 66 -8.32 -3.63 -15.36
CA GLY A 66 -8.83 -4.34 -14.17
C GLY A 66 -8.65 -3.59 -12.85
N ALA A 67 -7.74 -2.61 -12.80
CA ALA A 67 -7.33 -1.98 -11.56
C ALA A 67 -6.95 -0.50 -11.73
N GLN A 68 -6.96 0.20 -10.60
CA GLN A 68 -6.44 1.55 -10.47
C GLN A 68 -5.60 1.68 -9.20
N LEU A 69 -4.61 2.57 -9.27
CA LEU A 69 -3.63 2.83 -8.23
C LEU A 69 -3.43 4.34 -8.10
N GLN A 70 -3.66 4.87 -6.89
CA GLN A 70 -3.32 6.25 -6.60
C GLN A 70 -1.80 6.40 -6.66
N ALA A 71 -1.33 7.51 -7.23
CA ALA A 71 0.08 7.78 -7.34
C ALA A 71 0.39 9.25 -7.03
N VAL A 72 1.54 9.46 -6.41
CA VAL A 72 2.07 10.77 -6.07
C VAL A 72 3.50 10.87 -6.56
N MET A 73 3.81 11.95 -7.27
CA MET A 73 5.17 12.34 -7.60
C MET A 73 5.49 13.61 -6.82
N PHE A 74 6.41 13.51 -5.86
CA PHE A 74 6.82 14.66 -5.07
C PHE A 74 7.55 15.69 -5.93
N ARG A 75 7.55 16.95 -5.46
CA ARG A 75 8.06 18.11 -6.20
C ARG A 75 9.45 17.87 -6.77
N ALA A 76 10.35 17.28 -5.98
CA ALA A 76 11.74 17.02 -6.39
C ALA A 76 11.86 16.04 -7.56
N ALA A 77 10.96 15.06 -7.65
CA ALA A 77 10.89 14.14 -8.79
C ALA A 77 10.14 14.80 -9.96
N ALA A 78 9.00 15.43 -9.67
CA ALA A 78 8.16 16.10 -10.67
C ALA A 78 8.87 17.25 -11.39
N SER A 79 9.81 17.94 -10.76
CA SER A 79 10.58 19.00 -11.42
C SER A 79 11.64 18.49 -12.41
N LYS A 80 11.91 17.18 -12.42
CA LYS A 80 12.95 16.57 -13.27
C LYS A 80 12.40 16.02 -14.58
N ILE A 81 11.08 15.86 -14.71
CA ILE A 81 10.50 15.29 -15.93
C ILE A 81 10.64 16.30 -17.09
N PRO A 82 11.16 15.89 -18.25
CA PRO A 82 11.35 16.80 -19.39
C PRO A 82 10.06 17.02 -20.22
N PHE A 83 8.93 16.52 -19.74
CA PHE A 83 7.65 16.53 -20.46
C PHE A 83 6.49 16.83 -19.52
N SER A 84 5.32 17.14 -20.11
CA SER A 84 4.10 17.38 -19.34
C SER A 84 3.23 16.12 -19.33
N LEU A 85 3.04 15.53 -18.14
CA LEU A 85 2.06 14.44 -17.94
C LEU A 85 0.64 14.91 -18.31
N LYS A 86 -0.12 14.09 -19.01
CA LYS A 86 -1.51 14.42 -19.41
C LYS A 86 -2.41 13.23 -19.17
N ASP A 87 -3.70 13.50 -18.92
CA ASP A 87 -4.68 12.43 -18.79
C ASP A 87 -4.77 11.66 -20.13
N GLY A 88 -4.92 10.35 -20.04
CA GLY A 88 -4.91 9.43 -21.20
C GLY A 88 -3.50 9.02 -21.66
N MET A 89 -2.44 9.56 -21.07
CA MET A 89 -1.07 9.20 -21.45
C MET A 89 -0.71 7.81 -20.91
N GLN A 90 -0.22 6.93 -21.79
CA GLN A 90 0.41 5.69 -21.37
C GLN A 90 1.79 5.99 -20.82
N VAL A 91 2.07 5.51 -19.61
CA VAL A 91 3.34 5.76 -18.92
C VAL A 91 3.88 4.49 -18.31
N ILE A 92 5.19 4.49 -18.08
CA ILE A 92 5.91 3.54 -17.25
C ILE A 92 6.48 4.35 -16.08
N ALA A 93 6.05 4.02 -14.86
CA ALA A 93 6.45 4.72 -13.64
C ALA A 93 7.29 3.79 -12.74
N PHE A 94 8.38 4.32 -12.20
CA PHE A 94 9.20 3.66 -11.18
C PHE A 94 8.98 4.32 -9.82
N GLY A 95 8.89 3.51 -8.77
CA GLY A 95 8.75 4.01 -7.42
C GLY A 95 8.49 2.91 -6.41
N SER A 96 7.95 3.28 -5.25
CA SER A 96 7.61 2.33 -4.18
C SER A 96 6.14 2.44 -3.78
N ILE A 97 5.50 1.32 -3.46
CA ILE A 97 4.14 1.33 -2.92
C ILE A 97 4.19 1.56 -1.41
N SER A 98 3.35 2.47 -0.94
CA SER A 98 3.20 2.79 0.47
C SER A 98 1.72 2.88 0.84
N VAL A 99 1.39 2.71 2.12
CA VAL A 99 0.04 2.94 2.64
C VAL A 99 0.00 4.28 3.36
N TYR A 100 -0.99 5.12 3.02
CA TYR A 100 -1.34 6.32 3.75
C TYR A 100 -2.20 5.97 4.97
N PRO A 101 -1.63 5.95 6.19
CA PRO A 101 -2.29 5.33 7.34
C PRO A 101 -3.66 5.92 7.70
N PRO A 102 -3.88 7.25 7.64
CA PRO A 102 -5.19 7.83 7.99
C PRO A 102 -6.36 7.33 7.15
N ARG A 103 -6.11 6.82 5.94
CA ARG A 103 -7.16 6.30 5.04
C ARG A 103 -7.01 4.82 4.69
N GLY A 104 -5.92 4.16 5.12
CA GLY A 104 -5.60 2.79 4.72
C GLY A 104 -5.46 2.58 3.21
N GLN A 105 -5.23 3.66 2.46
CA GLN A 105 -5.11 3.62 1.00
C GLN A 105 -3.66 3.37 0.61
N TYR A 106 -3.43 2.38 -0.24
CA TYR A 106 -2.13 2.18 -0.86
C TYR A 106 -1.94 3.17 -2.03
N GLN A 107 -0.71 3.60 -2.25
CA GLN A 107 -0.34 4.54 -3.29
C GLN A 107 1.08 4.29 -3.78
N LEU A 108 1.33 4.57 -5.06
CA LEU A 108 2.67 4.61 -5.63
C LEU A 108 3.32 5.97 -5.37
N ILE A 109 4.49 5.96 -4.74
CA ILE A 109 5.36 7.13 -4.66
C ILE A 109 6.30 7.07 -5.87
N ILE A 110 6.02 7.87 -6.88
CA ILE A 110 6.75 7.90 -8.16
C ILE A 110 8.05 8.69 -8.00
N GLU A 111 9.15 8.07 -8.43
CA GLU A 111 10.48 8.68 -8.49
C GLU A 111 10.91 8.98 -9.93
N VAL A 112 10.55 8.09 -10.87
CA VAL A 112 10.81 8.23 -12.31
C VAL A 112 9.53 7.92 -13.08
N VAL A 113 9.28 8.64 -14.17
CA VAL A 113 8.16 8.36 -15.07
C VAL A 113 8.56 8.68 -16.50
N GLU A 114 8.20 7.79 -17.41
CA GLU A 114 8.52 7.86 -18.83
C GLU A 114 7.24 7.62 -19.65
N PRO A 115 7.02 8.36 -20.75
CA PRO A 115 5.98 8.04 -21.70
C PRO A 115 6.26 6.68 -22.35
N ARG A 116 5.21 5.88 -22.57
CA ARG A 116 5.29 4.61 -23.30
C ARG A 116 5.00 4.77 -24.78
#